data_AF-A0A1F9TCK6-F1
#
_entry.id   AF-A0A1F9TCK6-F1
#
_cell.length_a   1.000
_cell.length_b   1.000
_cell.length_c   1.000
_cell.angle_alpha   90.00
_cell.angle_beta   90.00
_cell.angle_gamma   90.00
#
_symmetry.space_group_name_H-M   'P 1'
#
loop_
_entity.id
_entity.type
_entity.pdbx_description
1 polymer ?
#
loop_
_entity_poly.entity_id
_entity_poly.type
_entity_poly.pdbx_seq_one_letter_code
_entity_poly.pdbx_strand_id
1 'polypeptide(L)'
;MRLHKLYLLLLAALLALPAGPAAAGLEADSITAGALFDGEGRYTGTAAAAGDSAEGKARLLAALKTRLTINDRGVPAEGERLNAILSRVLDSPTGRQLAVEFLQEGARAEIAFDIIPDTQVLEINGKKTFWTSGGHAHTTMKPPQVHLNEAYLQAKQEDAPVTLAHELFGHTLERKRAERYGVEDSYIFHQNEEANAGLVGWTVGAELGNKIDNGWAWIYMANPEDYHSRLKTNMAYYAGTLSTEEMKDPLPVYQERLAGTDALLLRLPVKKEQNETWLKIIDHLVKLHKMIEDAFKSLVEEIKGVIASIPGSEARLAEIKTYLGQLIAKCAGASGQAWVDAMKRESENEYFRERERVMDERARALGTMMLGKTWDSEQPPPRAGQVTWPQLKQLWKDEQASNCGWKP
;
A
#
# COMPACT_ATOMS: atom_id res chain seq x y z
N MET A 1 -13.34 53.80 0.44
CA MET A 1 -14.62 53.16 0.84
C MET A 1 -14.95 52.04 -0.12
N ARG A 2 -14.63 50.77 0.19
CA ARG A 2 -15.11 49.54 -0.47
C ARG A 2 -14.37 48.31 0.09
N LEU A 3 -14.98 47.13 -0.05
CA LEU A 3 -14.54 45.76 0.23
C LEU A 3 -14.69 45.14 1.63
N HIS A 4 -14.66 45.86 2.76
CA HIS A 4 -14.82 45.19 4.07
C HIS A 4 -16.27 44.93 4.49
N LYS A 5 -17.25 45.61 3.88
CA LYS A 5 -18.68 45.41 4.21
C LYS A 5 -19.36 44.27 3.43
N LEU A 6 -18.70 43.68 2.43
CA LEU A 6 -19.27 42.58 1.65
C LEU A 6 -19.03 41.20 2.32
N TYR A 7 -17.94 41.03 3.05
CA TYR A 7 -17.63 39.76 3.74
C TYR A 7 -18.48 39.52 4.99
N LEU A 8 -18.90 40.58 5.68
CA LEU A 8 -19.74 40.48 6.89
C LEU A 8 -21.20 40.11 6.59
N LEU A 9 -21.70 40.33 5.37
CA LEU A 9 -23.05 39.92 4.96
C LEU A 9 -23.12 38.46 4.48
N LEU A 10 -22.01 37.89 3.98
CA LEU A 10 -21.93 36.48 3.59
C LEU A 10 -21.77 35.53 4.78
N LEU A 11 -21.15 36.00 5.88
CA LEU A 11 -21.02 35.20 7.10
C LEU A 11 -22.33 35.09 7.90
N ALA A 12 -23.22 36.08 7.80
CA ALA A 12 -24.51 36.10 8.50
C ALA A 12 -25.59 35.23 7.82
N ALA A 13 -25.43 34.92 6.52
CA ALA A 13 -26.37 34.07 5.78
C ALA A 13 -26.11 32.55 5.98
N LEU A 14 -24.96 32.15 6.53
CA LEU A 14 -24.64 30.75 6.84
C LEU A 14 -25.06 30.30 8.24
N LEU A 15 -25.59 31.21 9.07
CA LEU A 15 -26.01 30.93 10.45
C LEU A 15 -27.54 30.89 10.66
N ALA A 16 -28.32 30.86 9.58
CA ALA A 16 -29.78 30.81 9.63
C ALA A 16 -30.37 29.65 8.81
N LEU A 17 -29.80 28.45 8.92
CA LEU A 17 -30.47 27.22 8.51
C LEU A 17 -31.11 26.57 9.74
N PRO A 18 -32.40 26.22 9.70
CA PRO A 18 -33.09 25.61 10.83
C PRO A 18 -32.49 24.24 11.14
N ALA A 19 -32.17 24.00 12.41
CA ALA A 19 -31.86 22.68 12.94
C ALA A 19 -33.13 21.80 12.88
N GLY A 20 -33.36 21.19 11.73
CA GLY A 20 -34.33 20.12 11.55
C GLY A 20 -33.75 18.77 12.03
N PRO A 21 -34.60 17.82 12.46
CA PRO A 21 -34.16 16.57 13.05
C PRO A 21 -33.65 15.62 11.94
N ALA A 22 -32.38 15.76 11.56
CA ALA A 22 -31.74 14.94 10.53
C ALA A 22 -30.67 14.00 11.08
N ALA A 23 -30.63 13.77 12.40
CA ALA A 23 -29.66 12.86 13.02
C ALA A 23 -30.15 11.41 13.18
N ALA A 24 -31.45 11.14 13.00
CA ALA A 24 -32.02 9.79 13.10
C ALA A 24 -32.32 9.14 11.73
N GLY A 25 -32.24 9.91 10.63
CA GLY A 25 -32.43 9.42 9.26
C GLY A 25 -31.14 8.94 8.58
N LEU A 26 -29.97 9.45 8.99
CA LEU A 26 -28.70 9.12 8.35
C LEU A 26 -28.12 7.75 8.78
N GLU A 27 -28.53 7.21 9.93
CA GLU A 27 -28.24 5.82 10.30
C GLU A 27 -29.20 4.83 9.63
N ALA A 28 -30.46 5.23 9.38
CA ALA A 28 -31.40 4.40 8.64
C ALA A 28 -31.02 4.36 7.14
N ASP A 29 -30.63 5.49 6.56
CA ASP A 29 -30.20 5.60 5.16
C ASP A 29 -28.79 5.04 4.92
N SER A 30 -27.93 4.89 5.94
CA SER A 30 -26.65 4.16 5.77
C SER A 30 -26.85 2.64 5.76
N ILE A 31 -27.88 2.13 6.44
CA ILE A 31 -28.26 0.73 6.42
C ILE A 31 -28.99 0.37 5.11
N THR A 32 -29.79 1.28 4.54
CA THR A 32 -30.42 1.08 3.20
C THR A 32 -29.52 1.46 2.02
N ALA A 33 -28.59 2.41 2.15
CA ALA A 33 -27.59 2.67 1.10
C ALA A 33 -26.54 1.54 1.00
N GLY A 34 -26.28 0.81 2.08
CA GLY A 34 -25.50 -0.43 2.06
C GLY A 34 -26.21 -1.61 1.39
N ALA A 35 -27.53 -1.53 1.20
CA ALA A 35 -28.34 -2.57 0.54
C ALA A 35 -28.73 -2.23 -0.92
N LEU A 36 -28.49 -0.99 -1.37
CA LEU A 36 -28.81 -0.51 -2.73
C LEU A 36 -27.58 -0.28 -3.61
N PHE A 37 -26.38 -0.57 -3.09
CA PHE A 37 -25.10 -0.55 -3.82
C PHE A 37 -24.34 -1.87 -3.62
N ASP A 38 -25.06 -2.96 -3.76
CA ASP A 38 -24.62 -4.35 -3.69
C ASP A 38 -23.90 -4.81 -4.97
N GLY A 39 -22.97 -4.04 -5.54
CA GLY A 39 -22.01 -4.56 -6.51
C GLY A 39 -22.57 -5.37 -7.70
N GLU A 40 -23.81 -5.12 -8.14
CA GLU A 40 -24.58 -5.97 -9.06
C GLU A 40 -24.03 -6.10 -10.50
N GLY A 41 -22.84 -5.59 -10.80
CA GLY A 41 -22.23 -5.73 -12.13
C GLY A 41 -21.51 -7.06 -12.38
N ARG A 42 -20.98 -7.71 -11.33
CA ARG A 42 -20.20 -8.97 -11.42
C ARG A 42 -20.01 -9.69 -10.09
N TYR A 43 -20.33 -9.06 -8.97
CA TYR A 43 -19.98 -9.53 -7.62
C TYR A 43 -21.09 -10.35 -6.94
N THR A 44 -22.28 -10.45 -7.55
CA THR A 44 -23.46 -11.15 -6.98
C THR A 44 -23.87 -12.43 -7.71
N GLY A 45 -23.10 -12.89 -8.72
CA GLY A 45 -23.36 -14.17 -9.38
C GLY A 45 -22.63 -15.32 -8.67
N THR A 46 -23.36 -16.39 -8.30
CA THR A 46 -23.01 -17.80 -7.94
C THR A 46 -21.65 -18.16 -7.31
N ALA A 47 -20.54 -17.49 -7.64
CA ALA A 47 -19.20 -17.63 -7.10
C ALA A 47 -19.07 -17.18 -5.63
N ALA A 48 -19.69 -16.04 -5.23
CA ALA A 48 -19.75 -15.63 -3.82
C ALA A 48 -20.59 -16.64 -3.00
N ALA A 49 -21.77 -17.00 -3.52
CA ALA A 49 -22.67 -18.00 -2.94
C ALA A 49 -22.04 -19.41 -2.79
N ALA A 50 -21.09 -19.78 -3.67
CA ALA A 50 -20.41 -21.07 -3.62
C ALA A 50 -19.61 -21.29 -2.32
N GLY A 51 -19.30 -20.23 -1.55
CA GLY A 51 -18.61 -20.34 -0.27
C GLY A 51 -19.26 -19.60 0.91
N ASP A 52 -20.48 -19.08 0.77
CA ASP A 52 -21.15 -18.32 1.85
C ASP A 52 -21.66 -19.20 3.01
N SER A 53 -21.73 -20.52 2.80
CA SER A 53 -21.96 -21.49 3.86
C SER A 53 -20.66 -22.19 4.28
N ALA A 54 -20.60 -22.71 5.51
CA ALA A 54 -19.45 -23.48 5.98
C ALA A 54 -19.11 -24.67 5.06
N GLU A 55 -20.13 -25.36 4.53
CA GLU A 55 -19.97 -26.46 3.58
C GLU A 55 -19.47 -25.96 2.20
N GLY A 56 -20.02 -24.84 1.71
CA GLY A 56 -19.56 -24.20 0.49
C GLY A 56 -18.08 -23.80 0.59
N LYS A 57 -17.70 -23.13 1.68
CA LYS A 57 -16.32 -22.73 1.96
C LYS A 57 -15.38 -23.93 2.00
N ALA A 58 -15.78 -25.02 2.66
CA ALA A 58 -14.98 -26.25 2.72
C ALA A 58 -14.77 -26.87 1.33
N ARG A 59 -15.81 -26.90 0.49
CA ARG A 59 -15.71 -27.36 -0.91
C ARG A 59 -14.79 -26.47 -1.76
N LEU A 60 -14.92 -25.15 -1.63
CA LEU A 60 -14.07 -24.19 -2.34
C LEU A 60 -12.61 -24.32 -1.91
N LEU A 61 -12.34 -24.45 -0.61
CA LEU A 61 -11.00 -24.69 -0.08
C LEU A 61 -10.41 -26.00 -0.60
N ALA A 62 -11.19 -27.08 -0.61
CA ALA A 62 -10.76 -28.37 -1.15
C ALA A 62 -10.43 -28.26 -2.64
N ALA A 63 -11.26 -27.57 -3.43
CA ALA A 63 -11.01 -27.33 -4.84
C ALA A 63 -9.73 -26.51 -5.07
N LEU A 64 -9.52 -25.43 -4.32
CA LEU A 64 -8.29 -24.63 -4.38
C LEU A 64 -7.04 -25.48 -4.10
N LYS A 65 -7.09 -26.36 -3.09
CA LYS A 65 -5.97 -27.25 -2.77
C LYS A 65 -5.60 -28.23 -3.88
N THR A 66 -6.46 -28.44 -4.89
CA THR A 66 -6.09 -29.22 -6.09
C THR A 66 -5.21 -28.44 -7.07
N ARG A 67 -5.16 -27.11 -6.92
CA ARG A 67 -4.37 -26.18 -7.76
C ARG A 67 -3.19 -25.57 -7.04
N LEU A 68 -3.16 -25.69 -5.71
CA LEU A 68 -2.12 -25.14 -4.85
C LEU A 68 -1.26 -26.27 -4.28
N THR A 69 0.05 -26.12 -4.40
CA THR A 69 1.01 -26.94 -3.65
C THR A 69 1.37 -26.18 -2.37
N ILE A 70 1.23 -26.81 -1.21
CA ILE A 70 1.73 -26.26 0.05
C ILE A 70 3.12 -26.86 0.29
N ASN A 71 4.14 -26.02 0.25
CA ASN A 71 5.50 -26.39 0.58
C ASN A 71 5.75 -26.02 2.04
N ASP A 72 5.73 -27.03 2.90
CA ASP A 72 5.95 -26.89 4.35
C ASP A 72 7.43 -27.03 4.73
N ARG A 73 8.33 -27.17 3.74
CA ARG A 73 9.79 -27.35 3.93
C ARG A 73 10.17 -28.48 4.89
N GLY A 74 9.29 -29.47 5.07
CA GLY A 74 9.48 -30.56 6.03
C GLY A 74 9.08 -30.22 7.47
N VAL A 75 8.39 -29.09 7.70
CA VAL A 75 7.88 -28.64 9.00
C VAL A 75 6.35 -28.66 8.98
N PRO A 76 5.68 -29.74 9.45
CA PRO A 76 4.23 -29.88 9.33
C PRO A 76 3.41 -28.71 9.89
N ALA A 77 3.90 -28.07 10.97
CA ALA A 77 3.27 -26.90 11.56
C ALA A 77 3.20 -25.69 10.60
N GLU A 78 4.19 -25.53 9.71
CA GLU A 78 4.14 -24.51 8.63
C GLU A 78 3.02 -24.84 7.64
N GLY A 79 2.91 -26.10 7.23
CA GLY A 79 1.85 -26.56 6.35
C GLY A 79 0.46 -26.34 6.95
N GLU A 80 0.26 -26.68 8.22
CA GLU A 80 -1.00 -26.40 8.94
C GLU A 80 -1.30 -24.91 8.99
N ARG A 81 -0.28 -24.07 9.23
CA ARG A 81 -0.45 -22.62 9.29
C ARG A 81 -0.81 -22.03 7.93
N LEU A 82 -0.14 -22.42 6.84
CA LEU A 82 -0.48 -21.98 5.49
C LEU A 82 -1.90 -22.39 5.10
N ASN A 83 -2.32 -23.60 5.46
CA ASN A 83 -3.69 -24.06 5.30
C ASN A 83 -4.70 -23.19 6.07
N ALA A 84 -4.38 -22.81 7.31
CA ALA A 84 -5.21 -21.93 8.13
C ALA A 84 -5.32 -20.53 7.54
N ILE A 85 -4.21 -19.96 7.05
CA ILE A 85 -4.18 -18.65 6.37
C ILE A 85 -5.04 -18.71 5.11
N LEU A 86 -4.87 -19.72 4.26
CA LEU A 86 -5.70 -19.90 3.06
C LEU A 86 -7.19 -20.02 3.39
N SER A 87 -7.53 -20.79 4.43
CA SER A 87 -8.91 -20.87 4.92
C SER A 87 -9.44 -19.52 5.40
N ARG A 88 -8.61 -18.72 6.09
CA ARG A 88 -8.97 -17.39 6.58
C ARG A 88 -9.19 -16.39 5.44
N VAL A 89 -8.44 -16.47 4.34
CA VAL A 89 -8.72 -15.68 3.13
C VAL A 89 -10.15 -15.91 2.63
N LEU A 90 -10.64 -17.16 2.67
CA LEU A 90 -12.00 -17.50 2.24
C LEU A 90 -13.10 -17.07 3.22
N ASP A 91 -12.78 -16.54 4.40
CA ASP A 91 -13.77 -15.87 5.25
C ASP A 91 -14.22 -14.52 4.64
N SER A 92 -13.38 -13.92 3.80
CA SER A 92 -13.68 -12.68 3.08
C SER A 92 -14.50 -12.99 1.80
N PRO A 93 -15.59 -12.24 1.53
CA PRO A 93 -16.33 -12.32 0.26
C PRO A 93 -15.44 -12.17 -0.97
N THR A 94 -14.55 -11.18 -0.98
CA THR A 94 -13.58 -10.95 -2.06
C THR A 94 -12.64 -12.15 -2.23
N GLY A 95 -12.15 -12.72 -1.12
CA GLY A 95 -11.31 -13.92 -1.14
C GLY A 95 -12.01 -15.14 -1.75
N ARG A 96 -13.31 -15.33 -1.48
CA ARG A 96 -14.11 -16.41 -2.09
C ARG A 96 -14.30 -16.22 -3.58
N GLN A 97 -14.64 -15.01 -4.01
CA GLN A 97 -14.79 -14.69 -5.42
C GLN A 97 -13.49 -14.97 -6.19
N LEU A 98 -12.37 -14.43 -5.70
CA LEU A 98 -11.07 -14.59 -6.35
C LEU A 98 -10.59 -16.04 -6.36
N ALA A 99 -10.94 -16.82 -5.35
CA ALA A 99 -10.71 -18.25 -5.34
C ALA A 99 -11.46 -19.00 -6.46
N VAL A 100 -12.72 -18.63 -6.71
CA VAL A 100 -13.50 -19.20 -7.82
C VAL A 100 -12.88 -18.79 -9.16
N GLU A 101 -12.52 -17.52 -9.31
CA GLU A 101 -11.83 -17.02 -10.51
C GLU A 101 -10.49 -17.74 -10.73
N PHE A 102 -9.71 -17.98 -9.67
CA PHE A 102 -8.45 -18.73 -9.72
C PHE A 102 -8.64 -20.14 -10.28
N LEU A 103 -9.70 -20.83 -9.83
CA LEU A 103 -10.06 -22.15 -10.33
C LEU A 103 -10.51 -22.13 -11.79
N GLN A 104 -11.33 -21.15 -12.17
CA GLN A 104 -11.86 -20.99 -13.53
C GLN A 104 -10.77 -20.65 -14.56
N GLU A 105 -9.84 -19.78 -14.21
CA GLU A 105 -8.66 -19.44 -15.03
C GLU A 105 -7.67 -20.61 -15.12
N GLY A 106 -7.88 -21.67 -14.34
CA GLY A 106 -6.98 -22.81 -14.26
C GLY A 106 -5.61 -22.44 -13.70
N ALA A 107 -5.53 -21.35 -12.92
CA ALA A 107 -4.30 -20.90 -12.28
C ALA A 107 -3.77 -21.97 -11.30
N ARG A 108 -2.48 -21.92 -11.04
CA ARG A 108 -1.74 -22.81 -10.13
C ARG A 108 -0.70 -22.00 -9.39
N ALA A 109 -0.36 -22.41 -8.18
CA ALA A 109 0.73 -21.81 -7.42
C ALA A 109 1.34 -22.82 -6.45
N GLU A 110 2.59 -22.58 -6.05
CA GLU A 110 3.16 -23.13 -4.83
C GLU A 110 3.13 -22.04 -3.75
N ILE A 111 2.72 -22.38 -2.52
CA ILE A 111 2.72 -21.45 -1.38
C ILE A 111 3.67 -21.98 -0.30
N ALA A 112 4.53 -21.12 0.23
CA ALA A 112 5.49 -21.45 1.29
C ALA A 112 5.70 -20.28 2.25
N PHE A 113 6.29 -20.55 3.41
CA PHE A 113 6.97 -19.52 4.18
C PHE A 113 8.41 -19.35 3.68
N ASP A 114 8.90 -18.12 3.73
CA ASP A 114 10.27 -17.78 3.38
C ASP A 114 10.89 -16.78 4.36
N ILE A 115 12.21 -16.85 4.47
CA ILE A 115 13.00 -15.94 5.29
C ILE A 115 13.36 -14.73 4.45
N ILE A 116 12.67 -13.62 4.70
CA ILE A 116 12.98 -12.35 4.04
C ILE A 116 14.17 -11.70 4.78
N PRO A 117 15.29 -11.41 4.09
CA PRO A 117 16.47 -10.79 4.70
C PRO A 117 16.13 -9.52 5.50
N ASP A 118 16.89 -9.28 6.57
CA ASP A 118 16.75 -8.15 7.49
C ASP A 118 15.41 -8.06 8.24
N THR A 119 14.55 -9.08 8.15
CA THR A 119 13.31 -9.14 8.93
C THR A 119 13.63 -9.30 10.41
N GLN A 120 13.23 -8.31 11.21
CA GLN A 120 13.31 -8.35 12.66
C GLN A 120 11.93 -8.24 13.27
N VAL A 121 11.59 -9.21 14.13
CA VAL A 121 10.39 -9.14 14.97
C VAL A 121 10.70 -8.26 16.18
N LEU A 122 9.89 -7.24 16.38
CA LEU A 122 10.00 -6.28 17.46
C LEU A 122 8.64 -6.04 18.11
N GLU A 123 8.62 -5.48 19.30
CA GLU A 123 7.39 -5.20 20.05
C GLU A 123 7.14 -3.68 20.10
N ILE A 124 5.97 -3.24 19.63
CA ILE A 124 5.51 -1.86 19.74
C ILE A 124 4.22 -1.86 20.54
N ASN A 125 4.21 -1.14 21.66
CA ASN A 125 3.04 -1.01 22.52
C ASN A 125 2.42 -2.37 22.93
N GLY A 126 3.26 -3.38 23.24
CA GLY A 126 2.79 -4.72 23.63
C GLY A 126 2.39 -5.64 22.46
N LYS A 127 2.49 -5.17 21.20
CA LYS A 127 2.15 -5.95 20.01
C LYS A 127 3.41 -6.27 19.20
N LYS A 128 3.61 -7.56 18.90
CA LYS A 128 4.68 -8.01 18.01
C LYS A 128 4.40 -7.59 16.56
N THR A 129 5.41 -7.01 15.91
CA THR A 129 5.39 -6.55 14.52
C THR A 129 6.76 -6.79 13.87
N PHE A 130 6.85 -6.58 12.56
CA PHE A 130 8.10 -6.52 11.81
C PHE A 130 8.01 -5.43 10.74
N TRP A 131 9.15 -4.98 10.22
CA TRP A 131 9.28 -3.84 9.30
C TRP A 131 10.02 -4.22 8.01
N THR A 132 9.54 -5.26 7.33
CA THR A 132 10.01 -5.73 6.01
C THR A 132 8.80 -6.15 5.17
N SER A 133 9.03 -6.68 3.95
CA SER A 133 7.92 -7.18 3.13
C SER A 133 7.14 -8.27 3.86
N GLY A 134 5.82 -8.29 3.68
CA GLY A 134 4.97 -9.38 4.17
C GLY A 134 5.12 -10.65 3.32
N GLY A 135 5.46 -10.53 2.04
CA GLY A 135 5.54 -11.64 1.10
C GLY A 135 6.07 -11.21 -0.26
N HIS A 136 6.08 -12.14 -1.21
CA HIS A 136 6.35 -11.87 -2.62
C HIS A 136 5.86 -13.03 -3.50
N ALA A 137 5.59 -12.74 -4.78
CA ALA A 137 5.24 -13.74 -5.79
C ALA A 137 6.28 -13.80 -6.92
N HIS A 138 6.81 -15.00 -7.20
CA HIS A 138 7.61 -15.29 -8.39
C HIS A 138 6.70 -15.74 -9.54
N THR A 139 6.02 -14.77 -10.16
CA THR A 139 4.99 -15.00 -11.18
C THR A 139 5.51 -15.65 -12.48
N THR A 140 6.82 -15.61 -12.73
CA THR A 140 7.45 -16.18 -13.93
C THR A 140 7.81 -17.66 -13.79
N MET A 141 7.73 -18.23 -12.59
CA MET A 141 7.96 -19.66 -12.35
C MET A 141 6.78 -20.52 -12.81
N LYS A 142 7.00 -21.84 -12.97
CA LYS A 142 5.98 -22.79 -13.43
C LYS A 142 5.88 -24.01 -12.49
N PRO A 143 4.87 -24.06 -11.58
CA PRO A 143 3.88 -23.01 -11.32
C PRO A 143 4.52 -21.77 -10.66
N PRO A 144 3.85 -20.61 -10.68
CA PRO A 144 4.23 -19.46 -9.87
C PRO A 144 4.41 -19.81 -8.39
N GLN A 145 5.37 -19.16 -7.72
CA GLN A 145 5.61 -19.37 -6.29
C GLN A 145 5.17 -18.14 -5.50
N VAL A 146 4.50 -18.36 -4.38
CA VAL A 146 4.05 -17.32 -3.44
C VAL A 146 4.70 -17.60 -2.10
N HIS A 147 5.48 -16.63 -1.62
CA HIS A 147 6.16 -16.71 -0.35
C HIS A 147 5.56 -15.72 0.64
N LEU A 148 5.22 -16.21 1.84
CA LEU A 148 4.89 -15.38 2.98
C LEU A 148 6.10 -15.26 3.89
N ASN A 149 6.31 -14.08 4.47
CA ASN A 149 7.37 -13.88 5.44
C ASN A 149 7.16 -14.78 6.66
N GLU A 150 8.16 -15.58 7.01
CA GLU A 150 8.12 -16.48 8.17
C GLU A 150 7.88 -15.72 9.50
N ALA A 151 8.17 -14.42 9.55
CA ALA A 151 7.84 -13.59 10.72
C ALA A 151 6.35 -13.58 11.06
N TYR A 152 5.46 -13.89 10.11
CA TYR A 152 4.04 -14.10 10.38
C TYR A 152 3.75 -15.26 11.33
N LEU A 153 4.67 -16.19 11.55
CA LEU A 153 4.55 -17.21 12.59
C LEU A 153 4.60 -16.62 14.00
N GLN A 154 5.20 -15.43 14.17
CA GLN A 154 5.50 -14.84 15.47
C GLN A 154 4.82 -13.48 15.71
N ALA A 155 4.52 -12.73 14.64
CA ALA A 155 4.06 -11.34 14.69
C ALA A 155 3.03 -11.08 13.59
N LYS A 156 2.09 -10.15 13.80
CA LYS A 156 1.08 -9.76 12.79
C LYS A 156 0.36 -10.95 12.12
N GLN A 157 0.08 -11.99 12.90
CA GLN A 157 -0.54 -13.23 12.41
C GLN A 157 -1.85 -13.00 11.67
N GLU A 158 -2.59 -11.97 12.08
CA GLU A 158 -3.85 -11.51 11.50
C GLU A 158 -3.70 -10.90 10.10
N ASP A 159 -2.51 -10.42 9.72
CA ASP A 159 -2.24 -9.77 8.44
C ASP A 159 -1.77 -10.77 7.37
N ALA A 160 -1.36 -11.98 7.76
CA ALA A 160 -0.92 -13.01 6.82
C ALA A 160 -1.97 -13.35 5.71
N PRO A 161 -3.29 -13.39 5.98
CA PRO A 161 -4.31 -13.55 4.93
C PRO A 161 -4.33 -12.40 3.92
N VAL A 162 -4.08 -11.16 4.37
CA VAL A 162 -4.01 -9.96 3.52
C VAL A 162 -2.87 -10.11 2.52
N THR A 163 -1.68 -10.48 3.02
CA THR A 163 -0.53 -10.75 2.17
C THR A 163 -0.78 -11.93 1.24
N LEU A 164 -1.35 -13.04 1.73
CA LEU A 164 -1.61 -14.18 0.85
C LEU A 164 -2.56 -13.82 -0.29
N ALA A 165 -3.62 -13.05 -0.02
CA ALA A 165 -4.54 -12.61 -1.07
C ALA A 165 -3.84 -11.67 -2.08
N HIS A 166 -3.00 -10.75 -1.61
CA HIS A 166 -2.18 -9.88 -2.44
C HIS A 166 -1.29 -10.69 -3.40
N GLU A 167 -0.52 -11.64 -2.87
CA GLU A 167 0.41 -12.43 -3.69
C GLU A 167 -0.29 -13.45 -4.60
N LEU A 168 -1.28 -14.18 -4.07
CA LEU A 168 -1.92 -15.27 -4.77
C LEU A 168 -2.95 -14.78 -5.80
N PHE A 169 -3.79 -13.82 -5.42
CA PHE A 169 -4.86 -13.33 -6.30
C PHE A 169 -4.52 -12.00 -6.95
N GLY A 170 -3.68 -11.18 -6.34
CA GLY A 170 -3.24 -9.91 -6.91
C GLY A 170 -2.16 -10.06 -7.99
N HIS A 171 -1.19 -10.97 -7.77
CA HIS A 171 -0.10 -11.21 -8.71
C HIS A 171 -0.29 -12.50 -9.51
N THR A 172 -0.45 -13.65 -8.83
CA THR A 172 -0.44 -14.95 -9.53
C THR A 172 -1.66 -15.16 -10.44
N LEU A 173 -2.87 -14.91 -9.94
CA LEU A 173 -4.09 -14.95 -10.77
C LEU A 173 -4.02 -13.97 -11.94
N GLU A 174 -3.51 -12.76 -11.70
CA GLU A 174 -3.49 -11.72 -12.72
C GLU A 174 -2.44 -11.94 -13.79
N ARG A 175 -1.29 -12.52 -13.44
CA ARG A 175 -0.35 -13.06 -14.43
C ARG A 175 -1.06 -14.07 -15.33
N LYS A 176 -1.85 -14.98 -14.75
CA LYS A 176 -2.57 -15.99 -15.55
C LYS A 176 -3.61 -15.38 -16.49
N ARG A 177 -4.27 -14.31 -16.06
CA ARG A 177 -5.19 -13.55 -16.90
C ARG A 177 -4.45 -12.82 -18.00
N ALA A 178 -3.35 -12.14 -17.71
CA ALA A 178 -2.53 -11.49 -18.71
C ALA A 178 -2.03 -12.48 -19.78
N GLU A 179 -1.68 -13.72 -19.39
CA GLU A 179 -1.29 -14.80 -20.32
C GLU A 179 -2.40 -15.15 -21.32
N ARG A 180 -3.66 -15.16 -20.88
CA ARG A 180 -4.80 -15.40 -21.78
C ARG A 180 -4.92 -14.32 -22.86
N TYR A 181 -4.52 -13.09 -22.55
CA TYR A 181 -4.51 -11.97 -23.47
C TYR A 181 -3.19 -11.80 -24.24
N GLY A 182 -2.18 -12.63 -23.94
CA GLY A 182 -0.86 -12.57 -24.58
C GLY A 182 -0.06 -11.29 -24.25
N VAL A 183 -0.29 -10.69 -23.07
CA VAL A 183 0.36 -9.44 -22.62
C VAL A 183 1.10 -9.60 -21.31
N GLU A 184 1.33 -10.83 -20.90
CA GLU A 184 1.87 -11.16 -19.59
C GLU A 184 3.26 -10.56 -19.36
N ASP A 185 4.11 -10.52 -20.38
CA ASP A 185 5.48 -10.01 -20.31
C ASP A 185 5.55 -8.48 -20.35
N SER A 186 4.50 -7.82 -20.83
CA SER A 186 4.33 -6.37 -20.69
C SER A 186 3.65 -6.01 -19.36
N TYR A 187 2.78 -6.88 -18.85
CA TYR A 187 2.06 -6.67 -17.59
C TYR A 187 3.00 -6.54 -16.39
N ILE A 188 4.13 -7.26 -16.36
CA ILE A 188 5.14 -7.10 -15.29
C ILE A 188 5.75 -5.69 -15.24
N PHE A 189 5.62 -4.90 -16.31
CA PHE A 189 6.05 -3.52 -16.36
C PHE A 189 4.88 -2.55 -16.19
N HIS A 190 3.66 -3.00 -15.90
CA HIS A 190 2.52 -2.11 -15.76
C HIS A 190 2.35 -1.65 -14.30
N GLN A 191 2.25 -0.34 -14.07
CA GLN A 191 2.20 0.23 -12.70
C GLN A 191 1.00 -0.25 -11.87
N ASN A 192 -0.09 -0.64 -12.55
CA ASN A 192 -1.28 -1.18 -11.90
C ASN A 192 -1.13 -2.64 -11.43
N GLU A 193 0.00 -3.30 -11.71
CA GLU A 193 0.26 -4.66 -11.24
C GLU A 193 0.28 -4.70 -9.71
N GLU A 194 1.17 -3.93 -9.07
CA GLU A 194 1.23 -3.76 -7.62
C GLU A 194 -0.04 -3.12 -7.04
N ALA A 195 -0.57 -2.05 -7.65
CA ALA A 195 -1.75 -1.36 -7.09
C ALA A 195 -2.98 -2.27 -7.06
N ASN A 196 -3.15 -3.11 -8.07
CA ASN A 196 -4.21 -4.12 -8.08
C ASN A 196 -4.01 -5.15 -6.96
N ALA A 197 -2.79 -5.65 -6.78
CA ALA A 197 -2.49 -6.58 -5.70
C ALA A 197 -2.73 -5.95 -4.32
N GLY A 198 -2.34 -4.68 -4.16
CA GLY A 198 -2.66 -3.84 -3.01
C GLY A 198 -4.16 -3.81 -2.73
N LEU A 199 -4.97 -3.40 -3.71
CA LEU A 199 -6.44 -3.35 -3.59
C LEU A 199 -7.04 -4.71 -3.19
N VAL A 200 -6.56 -5.81 -3.76
CA VAL A 200 -7.01 -7.17 -3.38
C VAL A 200 -6.70 -7.44 -1.91
N GLY A 201 -5.44 -7.27 -1.51
CA GLY A 201 -5.02 -7.51 -0.12
C GLY A 201 -5.80 -6.64 0.86
N TRP A 202 -5.84 -5.32 0.63
CA TRP A 202 -6.50 -4.36 1.53
C TRP A 202 -8.00 -4.62 1.66
N THR A 203 -8.68 -4.98 0.56
CA THR A 203 -10.11 -5.32 0.60
C THR A 203 -10.35 -6.58 1.42
N VAL A 204 -9.56 -7.64 1.20
CA VAL A 204 -9.64 -8.86 2.01
C VAL A 204 -9.39 -8.55 3.49
N GLY A 205 -8.38 -7.74 3.81
CA GLY A 205 -8.10 -7.34 5.19
C GLY A 205 -9.25 -6.60 5.85
N ALA A 206 -9.82 -5.61 5.15
CA ALA A 206 -10.96 -4.83 5.63
C ALA A 206 -12.20 -5.73 5.90
N GLU A 207 -12.50 -6.65 4.98
CA GLU A 207 -13.61 -7.61 5.11
C GLU A 207 -13.41 -8.60 6.28
N LEU A 208 -12.15 -8.91 6.63
CA LEU A 208 -11.82 -9.75 7.79
C LEU A 208 -11.86 -8.99 9.13
N GLY A 209 -12.13 -7.68 9.10
CA GLY A 209 -12.17 -6.81 10.28
C GLY A 209 -10.79 -6.34 10.73
N ASN A 210 -9.75 -6.48 9.90
CA ASN A 210 -8.43 -5.97 10.23
C ASN A 210 -8.43 -4.43 10.18
N LYS A 211 -7.56 -3.83 11.01
CA LYS A 211 -7.24 -2.42 10.88
C LYS A 211 -6.49 -2.18 9.58
N ILE A 212 -6.82 -1.10 8.88
CA ILE A 212 -6.08 -0.67 7.68
C ILE A 212 -4.94 0.24 8.16
N ASP A 213 -3.96 -0.36 8.83
CA ASP A 213 -2.84 0.36 9.44
C ASP A 213 -1.65 0.52 8.48
N ASN A 214 -1.76 0.02 7.24
CA ASN A 214 -0.82 0.24 6.15
C ASN A 214 -1.11 1.57 5.44
N GLY A 215 -0.13 2.49 5.48
CA GLY A 215 -0.26 3.82 4.88
C GLY A 215 -0.47 3.80 3.36
N TRP A 216 -0.04 2.74 2.68
CA TRP A 216 -0.18 2.60 1.23
C TRP A 216 -1.63 2.57 0.76
N ALA A 217 -2.54 1.92 1.49
CA ALA A 217 -3.96 1.92 1.19
C ALA A 217 -4.54 3.34 1.25
N TRP A 218 -4.19 4.09 2.29
CA TRP A 218 -4.64 5.48 2.48
C TRP A 218 -4.08 6.42 1.41
N ILE A 219 -2.81 6.27 1.03
CA ILE A 219 -2.20 7.04 -0.06
C ILE A 219 -2.94 6.76 -1.36
N TYR A 220 -3.18 5.48 -1.70
CA TYR A 220 -3.88 5.10 -2.91
C TYR A 220 -5.30 5.66 -2.95
N MET A 221 -6.07 5.47 -1.87
CA MET A 221 -7.45 5.93 -1.80
C MET A 221 -7.58 7.45 -1.78
N ALA A 222 -6.56 8.18 -1.32
CA ALA A 222 -6.54 9.65 -1.37
C ALA A 222 -6.12 10.18 -2.74
N ASN A 223 -5.08 9.60 -3.34
CA ASN A 223 -4.54 9.99 -4.64
C ASN A 223 -3.73 8.82 -5.27
N PRO A 224 -4.32 8.06 -6.23
CA PRO A 224 -3.64 6.98 -6.92
C PRO A 224 -2.35 7.41 -7.64
N GLU A 225 -2.28 8.64 -8.17
CA GLU A 225 -1.08 9.14 -8.84
C GLU A 225 0.07 9.37 -7.84
N ASP A 226 -0.23 9.92 -6.66
CA ASP A 226 0.75 10.07 -5.58
C ASP A 226 1.24 8.70 -5.08
N TYR A 227 0.34 7.71 -4.99
CA TYR A 227 0.72 6.32 -4.70
C TYR A 227 1.73 5.79 -5.71
N HIS A 228 1.43 5.86 -7.01
CA HIS A 228 2.33 5.35 -8.05
C HIS A 228 3.66 6.11 -8.08
N SER A 229 3.63 7.43 -7.90
CA SER A 229 4.83 8.28 -7.84
C SER A 229 5.74 7.87 -6.68
N ARG A 230 5.19 7.69 -5.47
CA ARG A 230 5.96 7.24 -4.30
C ARG A 230 6.52 5.83 -4.49
N LEU A 231 5.71 4.92 -5.02
CA LEU A 231 6.11 3.53 -5.24
C LEU A 231 7.32 3.43 -6.18
N LYS A 232 7.37 4.25 -7.24
CA LYS A 232 8.50 4.33 -8.20
C LYS A 232 9.84 4.72 -7.54
N THR A 233 9.82 5.27 -6.32
CA THR A 233 11.04 5.61 -5.55
C THR A 233 11.37 4.60 -4.45
N ASN A 234 10.55 3.55 -4.31
CA ASN A 234 10.64 2.60 -3.20
C ASN A 234 11.52 1.39 -3.50
N MET A 235 11.54 0.88 -4.74
CA MET A 235 12.40 -0.24 -5.17
C MET A 235 12.69 -0.13 -6.67
N ALA A 236 13.81 -0.74 -7.10
CA ALA A 236 14.23 -0.75 -8.51
C ALA A 236 13.12 -1.27 -9.44
N TYR A 237 12.50 -2.42 -9.11
CA TYR A 237 11.40 -2.99 -9.89
C TYR A 237 10.28 -1.97 -10.15
N TYR A 238 9.77 -1.31 -9.10
CA TYR A 238 8.70 -0.32 -9.23
C TYR A 238 9.09 0.90 -10.07
N ALA A 239 10.35 1.33 -10.02
CA ALA A 239 10.85 2.43 -10.84
C ALA A 239 10.77 2.13 -12.35
N GLY A 240 10.80 0.85 -12.73
CA GLY A 240 10.62 0.39 -14.10
C GLY A 240 9.17 0.23 -14.56
N THR A 241 8.18 0.41 -13.68
CA THR A 241 6.76 0.21 -14.05
C THR A 241 6.16 1.43 -14.75
N LEU A 242 5.24 1.23 -15.66
CA LEU A 242 4.70 2.22 -16.59
C LEU A 242 3.17 2.23 -16.54
N SER A 243 2.56 3.40 -16.67
CA SER A 243 1.16 3.51 -17.06
C SER A 243 0.97 3.07 -18.51
N THR A 244 -0.27 2.80 -18.91
CA THR A 244 -0.60 2.45 -20.30
C THR A 244 -0.11 3.50 -21.30
N GLU A 245 -0.19 4.79 -20.96
CA GLU A 245 0.34 5.86 -21.82
C GLU A 245 1.87 5.88 -21.84
N GLU A 246 2.53 5.67 -20.70
CA GLU A 246 4.00 5.59 -20.62
C GLU A 246 4.56 4.39 -21.40
N MET A 247 3.82 3.30 -21.56
CA MET A 247 4.23 2.14 -22.38
C MET A 247 4.36 2.47 -23.88
N LYS A 248 3.69 3.53 -24.37
CA LYS A 248 3.76 3.92 -25.78
C LYS A 248 5.09 4.56 -26.16
N ASP A 249 5.75 5.20 -25.19
CA ASP A 249 7.08 5.78 -25.33
C ASP A 249 7.83 5.74 -23.98
N PRO A 250 8.40 4.57 -23.61
CA PRO A 250 8.96 4.36 -22.28
C PRO A 250 10.31 5.06 -22.05
N LEU A 251 11.03 5.39 -23.11
CA LEU A 251 12.36 5.99 -23.02
C LEU A 251 12.37 7.36 -22.30
N PRO A 252 11.59 8.38 -22.73
CA PRO A 252 11.57 9.67 -22.04
C PRO A 252 11.10 9.53 -20.58
N VAL A 253 10.19 8.60 -20.30
CA VAL A 253 9.70 8.32 -18.95
C VAL A 253 10.82 7.83 -18.03
N TYR A 254 11.63 6.86 -18.48
CA TYR A 254 12.77 6.40 -17.69
C TYR A 254 13.85 7.48 -17.54
N GLN A 255 14.08 8.31 -18.56
CA GLN A 255 15.02 9.43 -18.49
C GLN A 255 14.58 10.47 -17.45
N GLU A 256 13.31 10.84 -17.42
CA GLU A 256 12.75 11.75 -16.42
C GLU A 256 12.89 11.18 -15.00
N ARG A 257 12.56 9.89 -14.81
CA ARG A 257 12.69 9.23 -13.52
C ARG A 257 14.13 9.12 -13.05
N LEU A 258 15.07 8.90 -13.97
CA LEU A 258 16.50 8.90 -13.65
C LEU A 258 16.93 10.27 -13.12
N ALA A 259 16.52 11.36 -13.78
CA ALA A 259 16.79 12.72 -13.32
C ALA A 259 16.12 13.01 -11.96
N GLY A 260 14.89 12.54 -11.74
CA GLY A 260 14.21 12.63 -10.45
C GLY A 260 14.92 11.87 -9.33
N THR A 261 15.42 10.67 -9.63
CA THR A 261 16.20 9.84 -8.71
C THR A 261 17.51 10.53 -8.32
N ASP A 262 18.20 11.12 -9.28
CA ASP A 262 19.40 11.93 -9.04
C ASP A 262 19.11 13.13 -8.16
N ALA A 263 17.99 13.83 -8.39
CA ALA A 263 17.57 14.94 -7.54
C ALA A 263 17.24 14.50 -6.10
N LEU A 264 16.64 13.32 -5.91
CA LEU A 264 16.37 12.76 -4.58
C LEU A 264 17.67 12.39 -3.84
N LEU A 265 18.63 11.75 -4.53
CA LEU A 265 19.95 11.45 -3.97
C LEU A 265 20.64 12.72 -3.44
N LEU A 266 20.61 13.80 -4.22
CA LEU A 266 21.20 15.09 -3.82
C LEU A 266 20.49 15.73 -2.62
N ARG A 267 19.22 15.40 -2.35
CA ARG A 267 18.46 15.93 -1.20
C ARG A 267 18.68 15.14 0.08
N LEU A 268 19.18 13.90 0.03
CA LEU A 268 19.38 13.08 1.23
C LEU A 268 20.33 13.71 2.26
N PRO A 269 21.49 14.29 1.88
CA PRO A 269 22.36 14.99 2.84
C PRO A 269 21.66 16.18 3.50
N VAL A 270 20.91 16.97 2.73
CA VAL A 270 20.15 18.12 3.25
C VAL A 270 19.06 17.65 4.21
N LYS A 271 18.35 16.57 3.88
CA LYS A 271 17.35 15.96 4.76
C LYS A 271 18.00 15.47 6.07
N LYS A 272 19.20 14.90 6.02
CA LYS A 272 19.96 14.50 7.21
C LYS A 272 20.25 15.70 8.09
N GLU A 273 20.86 16.74 7.52
CA GLU A 273 21.23 17.97 8.23
C GLU A 273 20.01 18.68 8.86
N GLN A 274 18.89 18.73 8.15
CA GLN A 274 17.63 19.27 8.68
C GLN A 274 17.14 18.48 9.90
N ASN A 275 17.23 17.15 9.86
CA ASN A 275 16.83 16.30 10.98
C ASN A 275 17.82 16.41 12.17
N GLU A 276 19.12 16.49 11.90
CA GLU A 276 20.13 16.76 12.94
C GLU A 276 19.91 18.13 13.59
N THR A 277 19.50 19.12 12.81
CA THR A 277 19.10 20.46 13.29
C THR A 277 17.90 20.37 14.25
N TRP A 278 16.88 19.57 13.93
CA TRP A 278 15.75 19.36 14.85
C TRP A 278 16.17 18.70 16.17
N LEU A 279 17.14 17.77 16.15
CA LEU A 279 17.69 17.21 17.39
C LEU A 279 18.38 18.28 18.24
N LYS A 280 19.15 19.17 17.62
CA LYS A 280 19.78 20.30 18.33
C LYS A 280 18.75 21.26 18.92
N ILE A 281 17.66 21.55 18.19
CA ILE A 281 16.57 22.40 18.68
C ILE A 281 15.91 21.77 19.91
N ILE A 282 15.61 20.48 19.87
CA ILE A 282 15.04 19.76 21.02
C ILE A 282 16.01 19.80 22.21
N ASP A 283 17.30 19.54 21.99
CA ASP A 283 18.33 19.58 23.03
C ASP A 283 18.44 20.96 23.69
N HIS A 284 18.36 22.04 22.89
CA HIS A 284 18.32 23.43 23.38
C HIS A 284 17.09 23.71 24.25
N LEU A 285 15.89 23.32 23.79
CA LEU A 285 14.64 23.48 24.54
C LEU A 285 14.68 22.73 25.88
N VAL A 286 15.25 21.52 25.90
CA VAL A 286 15.39 20.74 27.14
C VAL A 286 16.44 21.37 28.08
N LYS A 287 17.63 21.70 27.57
CA LYS A 287 18.76 22.13 28.41
C LYS A 287 18.63 23.56 28.91
N LEU A 288 18.24 24.50 28.04
CA LEU A 288 18.17 25.92 28.39
C LEU A 288 16.79 26.33 28.92
N HIS A 289 15.72 25.85 28.28
CA HIS A 289 14.35 26.18 28.69
C HIS A 289 13.75 25.22 29.71
N LYS A 290 14.53 24.21 30.15
CA LYS A 290 14.16 23.24 31.20
C LYS A 290 12.86 22.51 30.89
N MET A 291 12.55 22.31 29.60
CA MET A 291 11.42 21.49 29.19
C MET A 291 11.67 20.02 29.55
N ILE A 292 10.58 19.28 29.82
CA ILE A 292 10.64 17.87 30.20
C ILE A 292 11.13 17.04 29.01
N GLU A 293 12.32 16.43 29.12
CA GLU A 293 12.94 15.61 28.05
C GLU A 293 12.02 14.50 27.55
N ASP A 294 11.36 13.79 28.48
CA ASP A 294 10.43 12.70 28.17
C ASP A 294 9.26 13.13 27.27
N ALA A 295 8.87 14.41 27.27
CA ALA A 295 7.82 14.93 26.39
C ALA A 295 8.24 14.94 24.90
N PHE A 296 9.54 14.91 24.59
CA PHE A 296 10.06 14.91 23.21
C PHE A 296 10.45 13.53 22.71
N LYS A 297 10.32 12.48 23.53
CA LYS A 297 10.85 11.15 23.24
C LYS A 297 10.40 10.59 21.89
N SER A 298 9.12 10.73 21.54
CA SER A 298 8.58 10.23 20.27
C SER A 298 9.16 10.97 19.06
N LEU A 299 9.30 12.30 19.14
CA LEU A 299 9.93 13.10 18.08
C LEU A 299 11.41 12.75 17.93
N VAL A 300 12.14 12.56 19.04
CA VAL A 300 13.54 12.15 19.01
C VAL A 300 13.70 10.77 18.38
N GLU A 301 12.85 9.81 18.74
CA GLU A 301 12.82 8.48 18.13
C GLU A 301 12.53 8.56 16.63
N GLU A 302 11.54 9.35 16.20
CA GLU A 302 11.20 9.56 14.79
C GLU A 302 12.35 10.20 13.99
N ILE A 303 12.92 11.30 14.49
CA ILE A 303 14.01 12.02 13.82
C ILE A 303 15.25 11.13 13.70
N LYS A 304 15.61 10.40 14.75
CA LYS A 304 16.71 9.43 14.71
C LYS A 304 16.43 8.29 13.73
N GLY A 305 15.18 7.81 13.67
CA GLY A 305 14.74 6.84 12.69
C GLY A 305 14.94 7.32 11.26
N VAL A 306 14.55 8.57 10.95
CA VAL A 306 14.78 9.19 9.64
C VAL A 306 16.27 9.30 9.32
N ILE A 307 17.11 9.76 10.25
CA ILE A 307 18.56 9.86 10.04
C ILE A 307 19.17 8.47 9.77
N ALA A 308 18.77 7.47 10.56
CA ALA A 308 19.24 6.10 10.43
C ALA A 308 18.79 5.43 9.13
N SER A 309 17.64 5.83 8.56
CA SER A 309 17.14 5.28 7.29
C SER A 309 17.82 5.87 6.05
N ILE A 310 18.58 6.96 6.17
CA ILE A 310 19.19 7.65 5.03
C ILE A 310 20.17 6.77 4.25
N PRO A 311 21.12 6.04 4.88
CA PRO A 311 22.01 5.14 4.15
C PRO A 311 21.27 4.07 3.35
N GLY A 312 20.22 3.46 3.92
CA GLY A 312 19.37 2.50 3.20
C GLY A 312 18.60 3.14 2.05
N SER A 313 18.16 4.40 2.21
CA SER A 313 17.52 5.16 1.13
C SER A 313 18.51 5.49 0.00
N GLU A 314 19.75 5.83 0.33
CA GLU A 314 20.83 6.08 -0.64
C GLU A 314 21.15 4.84 -1.46
N ALA A 315 21.35 3.69 -0.80
CA ALA A 315 21.60 2.41 -1.46
C ALA A 315 20.47 2.03 -2.43
N ARG A 316 19.23 2.12 -1.98
CA ARG A 316 18.03 1.85 -2.79
C ARG A 316 17.90 2.79 -3.99
N LEU A 317 18.13 4.09 -3.81
CA LEU A 317 18.09 5.04 -4.92
C LEU A 317 19.24 4.81 -5.91
N ALA A 318 20.41 4.35 -5.45
CA ALA A 318 21.51 3.93 -6.32
C ALA A 318 21.15 2.68 -7.14
N GLU A 319 20.47 1.69 -6.54
CA GLU A 319 19.95 0.53 -7.25
C GLU A 319 18.90 0.92 -8.30
N ILE A 320 17.95 1.81 -7.93
CA ILE A 320 16.97 2.38 -8.86
C ILE A 320 17.67 3.07 -10.03
N LYS A 321 18.68 3.90 -9.75
CA LYS A 321 19.48 4.58 -10.77
C LYS A 321 20.14 3.60 -11.74
N THR A 322 20.79 2.56 -11.23
CA THR A 322 21.42 1.52 -12.07
C THR A 322 20.39 0.81 -12.93
N TYR A 323 19.24 0.43 -12.36
CA TYR A 323 18.18 -0.27 -13.07
C TYR A 323 17.53 0.59 -14.17
N LEU A 324 17.23 1.86 -13.88
CA LEU A 324 16.75 2.82 -14.87
C LEU A 324 17.76 3.02 -16.00
N GLY A 325 19.06 3.07 -15.68
CA GLY A 325 20.12 3.11 -16.68
C GLY A 325 20.12 1.90 -17.62
N GLN A 326 19.89 0.69 -17.08
CA GLN A 326 19.75 -0.53 -17.87
C GLN A 326 18.51 -0.49 -18.78
N LEU A 327 17.37 -0.02 -18.27
CA LEU A 327 16.14 0.12 -19.06
C LEU A 327 16.30 1.16 -20.18
N ILE A 328 16.92 2.31 -19.90
CA ILE A 328 17.25 3.33 -20.92
C ILE A 328 18.15 2.74 -22.00
N ALA A 329 19.22 2.04 -21.61
CA ALA A 329 20.13 1.39 -22.55
C ALA A 329 19.41 0.32 -23.39
N LYS A 330 18.49 -0.44 -22.79
CA LYS A 330 17.62 -1.39 -23.50
C LYS A 330 16.76 -0.65 -24.52
N CYS A 331 16.00 0.37 -24.12
CA CYS A 331 15.13 1.15 -25.02
C CYS A 331 15.89 1.78 -26.20
N ALA A 332 17.10 2.31 -25.96
CA ALA A 332 17.89 3.00 -26.98
C ALA A 332 18.64 2.05 -27.93
N GLY A 333 18.77 0.77 -27.58
CA GLY A 333 19.51 -0.22 -28.38
C GLY A 333 18.68 -0.83 -29.51
N ALA A 334 19.35 -1.23 -30.60
CA ALA A 334 18.70 -1.88 -31.75
C ALA A 334 17.95 -3.17 -31.38
N SER A 335 18.40 -3.89 -30.35
CA SER A 335 17.72 -5.08 -29.81
C SER A 335 16.49 -4.77 -28.94
N GLY A 336 16.37 -3.54 -28.43
CA GLY A 336 15.24 -3.12 -27.59
C GLY A 336 14.10 -2.47 -28.34
N GLN A 337 14.28 -2.10 -29.62
CA GLN A 337 13.20 -1.54 -30.43
C GLN A 337 12.01 -2.51 -30.53
N ALA A 338 12.26 -3.80 -30.74
CA ALA A 338 11.20 -4.82 -30.76
C ALA A 338 10.44 -4.91 -29.43
N TRP A 339 11.14 -4.70 -28.30
CA TRP A 339 10.51 -4.66 -26.98
C TRP A 339 9.67 -3.39 -26.80
N VAL A 340 10.16 -2.22 -27.23
CA VAL A 340 9.39 -0.95 -27.20
C VAL A 340 8.15 -1.06 -28.10
N ASP A 341 8.29 -1.60 -29.30
CA ASP A 341 7.17 -1.78 -30.23
C ASP A 341 6.13 -2.77 -29.67
N ALA A 342 6.57 -3.82 -28.97
CA ALA A 342 5.69 -4.75 -28.28
C ALA A 342 4.92 -4.04 -27.14
N MET A 343 5.62 -3.32 -26.26
CA MET A 343 5.00 -2.54 -25.17
C MET A 343 3.96 -1.55 -25.72
N LYS A 344 4.30 -0.81 -26.78
CA LYS A 344 3.39 0.13 -27.42
C LYS A 344 2.16 -0.56 -27.99
N ARG A 345 2.33 -1.63 -28.75
CA ARG A 345 1.21 -2.41 -29.31
C ARG A 345 0.32 -2.98 -28.22
N GLU A 346 0.93 -3.52 -27.16
CA GLU A 346 0.21 -4.20 -26.08
C GLU A 346 -0.46 -3.22 -25.12
N SER A 347 0.00 -1.97 -25.03
CA SER A 347 -0.68 -0.92 -24.25
C SER A 347 -2.14 -0.71 -24.67
N GLU A 348 -2.49 -1.01 -25.93
CA GLU A 348 -3.86 -0.88 -26.44
C GLU A 348 -4.70 -2.15 -26.23
N ASN A 349 -4.14 -3.19 -25.62
CA ASN A 349 -4.84 -4.45 -25.37
C ASN A 349 -6.04 -4.24 -24.42
N GLU A 350 -7.13 -4.94 -24.70
CA GLU A 350 -8.35 -4.92 -23.89
C GLU A 350 -8.10 -5.27 -22.41
N TYR A 351 -7.10 -6.10 -22.12
CA TYR A 351 -6.71 -6.48 -20.76
C TYR A 351 -6.46 -5.27 -19.86
N PHE A 352 -5.73 -4.26 -20.32
CA PHE A 352 -5.37 -3.10 -19.48
C PHE A 352 -6.59 -2.23 -19.16
N ARG A 353 -7.49 -2.04 -20.12
CA ARG A 353 -8.76 -1.33 -19.91
C ARG A 353 -9.67 -2.06 -18.93
N GLU A 354 -9.76 -3.39 -19.09
CA GLU A 354 -10.57 -4.21 -18.19
C GLU A 354 -10.00 -4.25 -16.77
N ARG A 355 -8.67 -4.30 -16.63
CA ARG A 355 -7.96 -4.21 -15.34
C ARG A 355 -8.26 -2.90 -14.62
N GLU A 356 -8.18 -1.76 -15.32
CA GLU A 356 -8.48 -0.44 -14.76
C GLU A 356 -9.91 -0.39 -14.22
N ARG A 357 -10.88 -0.86 -15.03
CA ARG A 357 -12.29 -0.97 -14.62
C ARG A 357 -12.47 -1.82 -13.36
N VAL A 358 -11.81 -2.98 -13.28
CA VAL A 358 -11.86 -3.87 -12.09
C VAL A 358 -11.22 -3.20 -10.87
N MET A 359 -10.15 -2.44 -11.05
CA MET A 359 -9.52 -1.71 -9.94
C MET A 359 -10.42 -0.60 -9.41
N ASP A 360 -11.12 0.14 -10.28
CA ASP A 360 -12.08 1.16 -9.86
C ASP A 360 -13.24 0.57 -9.05
N GLU A 361 -13.68 -0.65 -9.38
CA GLU A 361 -14.68 -1.36 -8.58
C GLU A 361 -14.15 -1.72 -7.20
N ARG A 362 -12.94 -2.28 -7.13
CA ARG A 362 -12.30 -2.64 -5.86
C ARG A 362 -12.02 -1.42 -4.98
N ALA A 363 -11.54 -0.33 -5.59
CA ALA A 363 -11.32 0.94 -4.90
C ALA A 363 -12.63 1.49 -4.32
N ARG A 364 -13.75 1.44 -5.06
CA ARG A 364 -15.07 1.83 -4.54
C ARG A 364 -15.54 0.95 -3.37
N ALA A 365 -15.37 -0.36 -3.49
CA ALA A 365 -15.71 -1.30 -2.41
C ALA A 365 -14.88 -1.02 -1.15
N LEU A 366 -13.56 -0.93 -1.28
CA LEU A 366 -12.66 -0.59 -0.17
C LEU A 366 -12.97 0.78 0.42
N GLY A 367 -13.22 1.79 -0.43
CA GLY A 367 -13.59 3.13 0.00
C GLY A 367 -14.83 3.16 0.89
N THR A 368 -15.83 2.33 0.57
CA THR A 368 -17.04 2.17 1.40
C THR A 368 -16.71 1.60 2.78
N MET A 369 -15.81 0.60 2.86
CA MET A 369 -15.34 0.02 4.13
C MET A 369 -14.47 0.99 4.94
N MET A 370 -13.87 1.98 4.27
CA MET A 370 -13.05 3.04 4.89
C MET A 370 -13.86 4.26 5.34
N LEU A 371 -15.16 4.35 5.03
CA LEU A 371 -16.00 5.47 5.44
C LEU A 371 -16.01 5.64 6.97
N GLY A 372 -15.81 6.87 7.43
CA GLY A 372 -15.77 7.21 8.85
C GLY A 372 -14.48 6.81 9.58
N LYS A 373 -13.53 6.14 8.91
CA LYS A 373 -12.20 5.83 9.44
C LYS A 373 -11.21 6.91 9.02
N THR A 374 -10.18 7.09 9.83
CA THR A 374 -9.02 7.93 9.51
C THR A 374 -7.73 7.13 9.72
N TRP A 375 -6.67 7.52 9.02
CA TRP A 375 -5.32 6.99 9.26
C TRP A 375 -5.00 6.98 10.77
N ASP A 376 -5.19 8.12 11.44
CA ASP A 376 -4.89 8.28 12.86
C ASP A 376 -5.73 7.35 13.76
N SER A 377 -6.99 7.07 13.41
CA SER A 377 -7.85 6.15 14.17
C SER A 377 -7.44 4.68 14.06
N GLU A 378 -6.75 4.33 12.97
CA GLU A 378 -6.26 2.98 12.72
C GLU A 378 -4.86 2.74 13.32
N GLN A 379 -4.09 3.81 13.56
CA GLN A 379 -2.78 3.73 14.23
C GLN A 379 -2.89 3.45 15.74
N PRO A 380 -1.86 2.83 16.36
CA PRO A 380 -1.74 2.80 17.82
C PRO A 380 -1.72 4.22 18.40
N PRO A 381 -2.35 4.47 19.57
CA PRO A 381 -2.38 5.81 20.14
C PRO A 381 -0.95 6.28 20.47
N PRO A 382 -0.66 7.59 20.30
CA PRO A 382 0.62 8.15 20.70
C PRO A 382 0.79 8.03 22.22
N ARG A 383 2.05 7.97 22.69
CA ARG A 383 2.34 8.00 24.13
C ARG A 383 1.75 9.28 24.75
N ALA A 384 1.21 9.19 25.97
CA ALA A 384 0.64 10.34 26.65
C ALA A 384 1.72 11.41 26.95
N GLY A 385 1.34 12.69 26.89
CA GLY A 385 2.22 13.82 27.25
C GLY A 385 3.31 14.15 26.24
N GLN A 386 3.22 13.63 25.01
CA GLN A 386 4.21 13.90 23.97
C GLN A 386 3.95 15.22 23.23
N VAL A 387 5.03 15.93 22.91
CA VAL A 387 5.02 17.08 22.00
C VAL A 387 4.84 16.58 20.58
N THR A 388 3.93 17.23 19.84
CA THR A 388 3.68 16.96 18.41
C THR A 388 4.56 17.83 17.52
N TRP A 389 4.70 17.47 16.23
CA TRP A 389 5.42 18.29 15.25
C TRP A 389 4.91 19.75 15.14
N PRO A 390 3.59 20.02 15.05
CA PRO A 390 3.08 21.39 15.07
C PRO A 390 3.47 22.16 16.33
N GLN A 391 3.41 21.51 17.50
CA GLN A 391 3.83 22.12 18.77
C GLN A 391 5.33 22.40 18.79
N LEU A 392 6.19 21.47 18.36
CA LEU A 392 7.63 21.69 18.27
C LEU A 392 7.97 22.87 17.33
N LYS A 393 7.31 22.94 16.17
CA LYS A 393 7.49 24.06 15.23
C LYS A 393 7.07 25.40 15.85
N GLN A 394 5.97 25.41 16.59
CA GLN A 394 5.49 26.61 17.27
C GLN A 394 6.44 27.03 18.41
N LEU A 395 6.87 26.09 19.25
CA LEU A 395 7.88 26.33 20.30
C LEU A 395 9.16 26.91 19.71
N TRP A 396 9.63 26.37 18.59
CA TRP A 396 10.82 26.88 17.92
C TRP A 396 10.62 28.27 17.35
N LYS A 397 9.45 28.55 16.75
CA LYS A 397 9.13 29.89 16.24
C LYS A 397 9.09 30.94 17.36
N ASP A 398 8.50 30.59 18.50
CA ASP A 398 8.43 31.47 19.67
C ASP A 398 9.82 31.71 20.25
N GLU A 399 10.67 30.68 20.25
CA GLU A 399 12.05 30.77 20.68
C GLU A 399 12.90 31.68 19.78
N GLN A 400 12.72 31.58 18.45
CA GLN A 400 13.37 32.48 17.49
C GLN A 400 12.94 33.93 17.63
N ALA A 401 11.72 34.19 18.12
CA ALA A 401 11.22 35.53 18.40
C ALA A 401 11.68 36.06 19.78
N SER A 402 12.28 35.20 20.61
CA SER A 402 12.78 35.56 21.93
C SER A 402 14.18 36.19 21.87
N ASN A 403 14.62 36.79 22.98
CA ASN A 403 15.98 37.33 23.13
C ASN A 403 17.05 36.23 23.41
N CYS A 404 16.72 34.94 23.29
CA CYS A 404 17.68 33.86 23.57
C CYS A 404 18.88 33.85 22.61
N GLY A 405 18.68 34.26 21.34
CA GLY A 405 19.77 34.45 20.37
C GLY A 405 20.47 33.17 19.88
N TRP A 406 20.06 31.99 20.34
CA TRP A 406 20.63 30.72 19.90
C TRP A 406 20.23 30.38 18.45
N LYS A 407 21.16 29.78 17.71
CA LYS A 407 20.97 29.30 16.33
C LYS A 407 21.63 27.92 16.16
N PRO A 408 20.92 26.91 15.60
CA PRO A 408 21.40 25.53 15.48
C PRO A 408 22.53 25.30 14.48
#